data_AF-A0A6P0J147-F1
#
_entry.id   AF-A0A6P0J147-F1
#
_cell.length_a   1.000
_cell.length_b   1.000
_cell.length_c   1.000
_cell.angle_alpha   90.00
_cell.angle_beta   90.00
_cell.angle_gamma   90.00
#
_symmetry.space_group_name_H-M   'P 1'
#
loop_
_entity.id
_entity.type
_entity.pdbx_description
1 polymer ?
#
loop_
_entity_poly.entity_id
_entity_poly.type
_entity_poly.pdbx_seq_one_letter_code
_entity_poly.pdbx_strand_id
1 'polypeptide(L)'
;ETTSRLRRLHWDKPCHTLRAGTGYKNGRYTSPRPIHPDYPRVISVREAARLHSFPDWFRFHHTKWHGFRQVGNAVPPRLGRVLGKQIMTALAQEPSVPTTIIKLSDTKLLTFKQFQASKYWTILVFIPFLICCFLPPVVLLS
;
A
#
# COMPACT_ATOMS: atom_id res chain seq x y z
N GLU A 1 4.51 6.20 -34.75
CA GLU A 1 4.95 6.43 -33.35
C GLU A 1 4.94 5.12 -32.58
N THR A 2 6.01 4.81 -31.84
CA THR A 2 6.11 3.57 -31.06
C THR A 2 5.22 3.69 -29.83
N THR A 3 3.99 3.16 -29.92
CA THR A 3 3.03 3.22 -28.81
C THR A 3 3.58 2.47 -27.62
N SER A 4 3.81 3.16 -26.50
CA SER A 4 4.23 2.54 -25.24
C SER A 4 3.24 1.44 -24.86
N ARG A 5 3.74 0.27 -24.45
CA ARG A 5 2.88 -0.85 -23.99
C ARG A 5 2.16 -0.55 -22.66
N LEU A 6 2.45 0.59 -22.02
CA LEU A 6 1.85 1.01 -20.77
C LEU A 6 0.61 1.88 -21.03
N ARG A 7 -0.47 1.60 -20.31
CA ARG A 7 -1.72 2.37 -20.41
C ARG A 7 -1.57 3.71 -19.70
N ARG A 8 -2.01 4.79 -20.37
CA ARG A 8 -2.18 6.10 -19.76
C ARG A 8 -3.52 6.16 -19.02
N LEU A 9 -3.54 6.77 -17.84
CA LEU A 9 -4.77 7.02 -17.11
C LEU A 9 -5.56 8.16 -17.75
N HIS A 10 -6.87 8.19 -17.49
CA HIS A 10 -7.74 9.30 -17.86
C HIS A 10 -8.45 9.81 -16.62
N TRP A 11 -8.71 11.12 -16.57
CA TRP A 11 -9.38 11.76 -15.44
C TRP A 11 -10.81 11.24 -15.23
N ASP A 12 -11.53 11.00 -16.32
CA ASP A 12 -12.95 10.61 -16.27
C ASP A 12 -13.18 9.10 -16.30
N LYS A 13 -12.13 8.28 -16.31
CA LYS A 13 -12.24 6.81 -16.40
C LYS A 13 -11.66 6.14 -15.16
N PRO A 14 -12.22 5.00 -14.72
CA PRO A 14 -11.64 4.26 -13.63
C PRO A 14 -10.22 3.78 -13.96
N CYS A 15 -9.38 3.74 -12.95
CA CYS A 15 -8.06 3.13 -13.07
C CYS A 15 -8.19 1.61 -13.23
N HIS A 16 -7.28 1.01 -14.01
CA HIS A 16 -7.13 -0.44 -14.05
C HIS A 16 -6.46 -0.95 -12.77
N THR A 17 -6.52 -2.26 -12.52
CA THR A 17 -5.95 -2.87 -11.32
C THR A 17 -4.45 -2.62 -11.22
N LEU A 18 -4.03 -1.98 -10.12
CA LEU A 18 -2.62 -1.80 -9.80
C LEU A 18 -2.09 -3.10 -9.18
N ARG A 19 -1.17 -3.76 -9.88
CA ARG A 19 -0.56 -5.01 -9.41
C ARG A 19 0.72 -4.73 -8.62
N ALA A 20 1.01 -5.53 -7.60
CA ALA A 20 2.24 -5.43 -6.80
C ALA A 20 3.53 -5.85 -7.53
N GLY A 21 3.40 -6.52 -8.68
CA GLY A 21 4.51 -7.15 -9.39
C GLY A 21 4.83 -8.54 -8.85
N THR A 22 5.44 -9.37 -9.69
CA THR A 22 5.75 -10.77 -9.36
C THR A 22 7.17 -10.91 -8.83
N GLY A 23 7.42 -12.00 -8.09
CA GLY A 23 8.77 -12.35 -7.62
C GLY A 23 9.73 -12.64 -8.77
N TYR A 24 11.03 -12.69 -8.45
CA TYR A 24 12.12 -12.98 -9.39
C TYR A 24 11.87 -14.21 -10.27
N LYS A 25 11.22 -15.24 -9.73
CA LYS A 25 10.98 -16.53 -10.39
C LYS A 25 9.89 -16.51 -11.48
N ASN A 26 9.05 -15.47 -11.55
CA ASN A 26 7.82 -15.46 -12.36
C ASN A 26 7.80 -14.38 -13.45
N GLY A 27 8.97 -13.93 -13.93
CA GLY A 27 9.07 -12.91 -14.99
C GLY A 27 9.14 -11.47 -14.46
N ARG A 28 8.40 -10.54 -15.07
CA ARG A 28 8.55 -9.07 -14.86
C ARG A 28 8.58 -8.68 -13.37
N TYR A 29 9.80 -8.40 -12.90
CA TYR A 29 10.12 -8.02 -11.52
C TYR A 29 9.37 -6.78 -11.01
N THR A 30 8.86 -5.96 -11.93
CA THR A 30 8.07 -4.77 -11.64
C THR A 30 6.79 -4.82 -12.47
N SER A 31 5.65 -4.60 -11.82
CA SER A 31 4.37 -4.46 -12.50
C SER A 31 4.38 -3.27 -13.47
N PRO A 32 3.73 -3.40 -14.64
CA PRO A 32 3.52 -2.26 -15.52
C PRO A 32 2.72 -1.21 -14.76
N ARG A 33 3.31 -0.03 -14.57
CA ARG A 33 2.66 1.11 -13.91
C ARG A 33 1.96 1.99 -14.94
N PRO A 34 0.76 2.51 -14.63
CA PRO A 34 0.09 3.44 -15.51
C PRO A 34 0.93 4.70 -15.77
N ILE A 35 0.79 5.28 -16.96
CA ILE A 35 1.28 6.62 -17.26
C ILE A 35 0.28 7.65 -16.68
N HIS A 36 0.79 8.72 -16.10
CA HIS A 36 -0.01 9.83 -15.59
C HIS A 36 -0.88 10.43 -16.71
N PRO A 37 -2.10 10.91 -16.42
CA PRO A 37 -2.98 11.50 -17.43
C PRO A 37 -2.30 12.61 -18.25
N ASP A 38 -1.74 13.62 -17.58
CA ASP A 38 -1.14 14.77 -18.28
C ASP A 38 0.37 14.60 -18.54
N TYR A 39 1.14 14.20 -17.52
CA TYR A 39 2.60 14.16 -17.62
C TYR A 39 3.14 12.89 -18.30
N PRO A 40 4.26 12.97 -19.08
CA PRO A 40 4.91 11.83 -19.71
C PRO A 40 5.75 11.02 -18.71
N ARG A 41 5.16 10.64 -17.57
CA ARG A 41 5.78 9.81 -16.53
C ARG A 41 4.81 8.75 -16.02
N VAL A 42 5.32 7.70 -15.41
CA VAL A 42 4.47 6.80 -14.63
C VAL A 42 3.94 7.49 -13.37
N ILE A 43 2.83 6.98 -12.85
CA ILE A 43 2.30 7.47 -11.58
C ILE A 43 3.31 7.25 -10.43
N SER A 44 3.20 8.08 -9.39
CA SER A 44 3.97 7.97 -8.15
C SER A 44 3.33 6.97 -7.18
N VAL A 45 4.07 6.55 -6.16
CA VAL A 45 3.53 5.68 -5.09
C VAL A 45 2.35 6.37 -4.40
N ARG A 46 2.40 7.69 -4.22
CA ARG A 46 1.31 8.46 -3.60
C ARG A 46 0.07 8.50 -4.48
N GLU A 47 0.22 8.69 -5.78
CA GLU A 47 -0.90 8.65 -6.74
C GLU A 47 -1.56 7.26 -6.73
N ALA A 48 -0.76 6.20 -6.74
CA ALA A 48 -1.25 4.83 -6.60
C ALA A 48 -1.98 4.58 -5.27
N ALA A 49 -1.43 5.11 -4.17
CA ALA A 49 -2.04 5.00 -2.85
C ALA A 49 -3.42 5.68 -2.81
N ARG A 50 -3.56 6.87 -3.39
CA ARG A 50 -4.86 7.58 -3.50
C ARG A 50 -5.87 6.80 -4.33
N LEU A 51 -5.44 6.16 -5.42
CA LEU A 51 -6.29 5.25 -6.20
C LEU A 51 -6.79 4.06 -5.35
N HIS A 52 -5.98 3.58 -4.41
CA HIS A 52 -6.37 2.57 -3.41
C HIS A 52 -7.06 3.16 -2.18
N SER A 53 -7.47 4.44 -2.20
CA SER A 53 -8.13 5.12 -1.08
C SER A 53 -7.30 5.18 0.21
N PHE A 54 -5.98 5.16 0.11
CA PHE A 54 -5.12 5.44 1.26
C PHE A 54 -5.17 6.93 1.60
N PRO A 55 -5.26 7.27 2.89
CA PRO A 55 -5.12 8.64 3.33
C PRO A 55 -3.69 9.14 3.12
N ASP A 56 -3.54 10.44 2.89
CA ASP A 56 -2.25 11.04 2.54
C ASP A 56 -1.21 10.98 3.67
N TRP A 57 -1.66 10.93 4.92
CA TRP A 57 -0.81 10.73 6.09
C TRP A 57 -0.20 9.33 6.18
N PHE A 58 -0.72 8.35 5.43
CA PHE A 58 -0.20 6.98 5.47
C PHE A 58 1.17 6.93 4.79
N ARG A 59 2.17 6.40 5.49
CA ARG A 59 3.56 6.38 5.04
C ARG A 59 3.90 5.01 4.43
N PHE A 60 4.48 5.05 3.24
CA PHE A 60 4.97 3.87 2.53
C PHE A 60 6.49 3.79 2.61
N HIS A 61 7.04 2.64 2.22
CA HIS A 61 8.48 2.46 2.11
C HIS A 61 9.11 3.50 1.17
N HIS A 62 10.32 3.96 1.49
CA HIS A 62 10.98 5.04 0.75
C HIS A 62 11.28 4.69 -0.72
N THR A 63 11.57 3.41 -1.01
CA THR A 63 11.82 2.98 -2.39
C THR A 63 10.53 2.82 -3.18
N LYS A 64 10.57 3.22 -4.45
CA LYS A 64 9.45 3.05 -5.39
C LYS A 64 9.01 1.58 -5.47
N TRP A 65 9.95 0.64 -5.55
CA TRP A 65 9.62 -0.79 -5.71
C TRP A 65 8.82 -1.34 -4.51
N HIS A 66 9.30 -1.15 -3.28
CA HIS A 66 8.61 -1.64 -2.09
C HIS A 66 7.29 -0.89 -1.86
N GLY A 67 7.25 0.44 -2.06
CA GLY A 67 6.02 1.22 -1.90
C GLY A 67 4.90 0.78 -2.86
N PHE A 68 5.21 0.57 -4.15
CA PHE A 68 4.23 0.05 -5.10
C PHE A 68 3.76 -1.37 -4.77
N ARG A 69 4.65 -2.21 -4.23
CA ARG A 69 4.31 -3.56 -3.79
C ARG A 69 3.39 -3.54 -2.58
N GLN A 70 3.62 -2.63 -1.62
CA GLN A 70 2.73 -2.40 -0.48
C GLN A 70 1.33 -1.99 -0.97
N VAL A 71 1.24 -0.98 -1.85
CA VAL A 71 -0.05 -0.53 -2.39
C VAL A 71 -0.76 -1.64 -3.17
N GLY A 72 -0.07 -2.32 -4.08
CA GLY A 72 -0.67 -3.32 -4.96
C GLY A 72 -1.10 -4.62 -4.27
N ASN A 73 -0.52 -4.94 -3.10
CA ASN A 73 -0.94 -6.10 -2.29
C ASN A 73 -1.98 -5.74 -1.23
N ALA A 74 -2.14 -4.46 -0.92
CA ALA A 74 -3.04 -4.03 0.14
C ALA A 74 -4.51 -4.04 -0.31
N VAL A 75 -5.38 -4.33 0.65
CA VAL A 75 -6.83 -4.10 0.52
C VAL A 75 -7.08 -2.59 0.64
N PRO A 76 -7.85 -1.95 -0.28
CA PRO A 76 -8.20 -0.54 -0.17
C PRO A 76 -8.85 -0.19 1.18
N PRO A 77 -8.40 0.84 1.92
CA PRO A 77 -8.93 1.15 3.24
C PRO A 77 -10.43 1.45 3.28
N ARG A 78 -10.98 2.08 2.23
CA ARG A 78 -12.44 2.31 2.13
C ARG A 78 -13.22 1.00 2.02
N LEU A 79 -12.70 0.02 1.29
CA LEU A 79 -13.31 -1.31 1.20
C LEU A 79 -13.21 -2.02 2.57
N GLY A 80 -12.04 -1.97 3.20
CA GLY A 80 -11.83 -2.52 4.54
C GLY A 80 -12.79 -1.91 5.58
N ARG A 81 -13.03 -0.60 5.54
CA ARG A 81 -13.98 0.09 6.43
C ARG A 81 -15.41 -0.41 6.26
N VAL A 82 -15.87 -0.59 5.01
CA VAL A 82 -17.23 -1.08 4.75
C VAL A 82 -17.37 -2.52 5.26
N LEU A 83 -16.41 -3.39 4.96
CA LEU A 83 -16.42 -4.77 5.44
C LEU A 83 -16.36 -4.85 6.98
N GLY A 84 -15.48 -4.07 7.61
CA GLY A 84 -15.38 -4.01 9.07
C GLY A 84 -16.68 -3.58 9.73
N LYS A 85 -17.40 -2.61 9.15
CA LYS A 85 -18.73 -2.20 9.65
C LYS A 85 -19.75 -3.34 9.59
N GLN A 86 -19.75 -4.14 8.52
CA GLN A 86 -20.66 -5.29 8.40
C GLN A 86 -20.33 -6.37 9.43
N ILE A 87 -19.04 -6.66 9.64
CA ILE A 87 -18.58 -7.63 10.65
C ILE A 87 -18.99 -7.19 12.05
N MET A 88 -18.76 -5.92 12.41
CA MET A 88 -19.20 -5.39 13.70
C MET A 88 -20.72 -5.48 13.90
N THR A 89 -21.50 -5.19 12.86
CA THR A 89 -22.97 -5.30 12.90
C THR A 89 -23.38 -6.75 13.16
N ALA A 90 -22.75 -7.72 12.48
CA ALA A 90 -22.99 -9.14 12.70
C ALA A 90 -22.57 -9.62 14.10
N LEU A 91 -21.57 -8.98 14.70
CA LEU A 91 -21.12 -9.25 16.07
C LEU A 91 -21.88 -8.43 17.14
N ALA A 92 -22.86 -7.62 16.75
CA ALA A 92 -23.56 -6.68 17.63
C ALA A 92 -22.62 -5.75 18.43
N GLN A 93 -21.49 -5.36 17.81
CA GLN A 93 -20.48 -4.48 18.40
C GLN A 93 -20.61 -3.05 17.87
N GLU A 94 -20.56 -2.07 18.77
CA GLU A 94 -20.52 -0.66 18.38
C GLU A 94 -19.07 -0.20 18.10
N PRO A 95 -18.86 0.67 17.08
CA PRO A 95 -17.54 1.26 16.85
C PRO A 95 -17.19 2.23 17.96
N SER A 96 -16.04 2.03 18.61
CA SER A 96 -15.44 3.05 19.47
C SER A 96 -14.33 3.79 18.72
N VAL A 97 -14.34 5.12 18.80
CA VAL A 97 -13.24 5.94 18.29
C VAL A 97 -12.10 5.91 19.32
N PRO A 98 -10.87 5.57 18.94
CA PRO A 98 -9.76 5.58 19.88
C PRO A 98 -9.44 7.02 20.32
N THR A 99 -9.44 7.28 21.63
CA THR A 99 -9.06 8.59 22.20
C THR A 99 -7.54 8.80 22.21
N THR A 100 -6.76 7.72 22.13
CA THR A 100 -5.31 7.76 22.23
C THR A 100 -4.69 8.36 20.96
N ILE A 101 -4.03 9.50 21.11
CA ILE A 101 -3.20 10.07 20.05
C ILE A 101 -1.94 9.21 19.90
N ILE A 102 -1.80 8.55 18.76
CA ILE A 102 -0.60 7.77 18.47
C ILE A 102 0.45 8.69 17.84
N LYS A 103 1.58 8.86 18.52
CA LYS A 103 2.70 9.64 17.98
C LYS A 103 3.33 8.90 16.79
N LEU A 104 3.64 9.63 15.73
CA LEU A 104 4.37 9.07 14.60
C LEU A 104 5.74 8.54 15.05
N SER A 105 6.05 7.32 14.65
CA SER A 105 7.32 6.65 14.92
C SER A 105 8.47 7.23 14.09
N ASP A 106 9.70 6.80 14.41
CA ASP A 106 10.90 7.18 13.65
C ASP A 106 10.75 6.81 12.16
N THR A 107 11.12 7.75 11.30
CA THR A 107 11.16 7.62 9.85
C THR A 107 12.09 6.53 9.36
N LYS A 108 13.12 6.17 10.15
CA LYS A 108 14.08 5.10 9.82
C LYS A 108 13.42 3.74 9.63
N LEU A 109 12.26 3.50 10.26
CA LEU A 109 11.50 2.26 10.10
C LEU A 109 11.04 2.05 8.64
N LEU A 110 10.83 3.15 7.89
CA LEU A 110 10.43 3.10 6.49
C LEU A 110 11.56 2.70 5.53
N THR A 111 12.79 2.60 6.03
CA THR A 111 13.98 2.22 5.26
C THR A 111 14.54 0.86 5.67
N PHE A 112 13.85 0.15 6.58
CA PHE A 112 14.32 -1.14 7.05
C PHE A 112 14.29 -2.17 5.93
N LYS A 113 15.43 -2.85 5.74
CA LYS A 113 15.46 -4.10 4.98
C LYS A 113 14.71 -5.18 5.76
N GLN A 114 14.21 -6.19 5.05
CA GLN A 114 13.44 -7.29 5.64
C GLN A 114 14.13 -7.93 6.86
N PHE A 115 15.45 -8.17 6.79
CA PHE A 115 16.21 -8.73 7.92
C PHE A 115 16.24 -7.80 9.14
N GLN A 116 16.44 -6.50 8.93
CA GLN A 116 16.48 -5.50 10.00
C GLN A 116 15.11 -5.38 10.68
N ALA A 117 14.03 -5.38 9.89
CA ALA A 117 12.67 -5.37 10.41
C ALA A 117 12.35 -6.65 11.20
N SER A 118 12.72 -7.83 10.69
CA SER A 118 12.51 -9.11 11.40
C SER A 118 13.18 -9.10 12.78
N LYS A 119 14.42 -8.60 12.85
CA LYS A 119 15.19 -8.50 14.10
C LYS A 119 14.58 -7.48 15.06
N TYR A 120 14.11 -6.34 14.56
CA TYR A 120 13.52 -5.28 15.39
C TYR A 120 12.20 -5.70 16.04
N TRP A 121 11.36 -6.45 15.32
CA TRP A 121 10.03 -6.86 15.79
C TRP A 121 10.00 -8.26 16.43
N THR A 122 11.15 -8.91 16.61
CA THR A 122 11.28 -10.25 17.21
C THR A 122 10.34 -11.29 16.55
N ILE A 123 10.11 -11.16 15.24
CA ILE A 123 9.27 -12.10 14.49
C ILE A 123 10.16 -13.29 14.11
N LEU A 124 9.88 -14.47 14.68
CA LEU A 124 10.58 -15.73 14.40
C LEU A 124 10.27 -16.31 13.01
N VAL A 125 9.16 -15.88 12.38
CA VAL A 125 8.69 -16.45 11.12
C VAL A 125 9.20 -15.64 9.93
N PHE A 126 10.04 -16.27 9.11
CA PHE A 126 10.55 -15.75 7.86
C PHE A 126 9.45 -15.69 6.79
N ILE A 127 8.51 -14.75 6.90
CA ILE A 127 7.55 -14.46 5.83
C ILE A 127 8.08 -13.25 5.04
N PRO A 128 8.73 -13.46 3.88
CA PRO A 128 9.42 -12.39 3.17
C PRO A 128 8.54 -11.24 2.69
N PHE A 129 7.22 -11.43 2.70
CA PHE A 129 6.24 -10.43 2.29
C PHE A 129 5.58 -9.69 3.44
N LEU A 130 5.39 -10.33 4.60
CA LEU A 130 4.64 -9.74 5.72
C LEU A 130 5.47 -8.65 6.42
N ILE A 131 6.78 -8.86 6.55
CA ILE A 131 7.61 -8.03 7.44
C ILE A 131 7.81 -6.60 6.89
N CYS A 132 7.86 -6.39 5.57
CA CYS A 132 7.90 -5.04 5.01
C CYS A 132 6.53 -4.48 4.61
N CYS A 133 5.49 -5.31 4.44
CA CYS A 133 4.19 -4.85 3.92
C CYS A 133 3.07 -4.77 4.96
N PHE A 134 3.20 -5.48 6.08
CA PHE A 134 2.15 -5.64 7.10
C PHE A 134 2.60 -5.33 8.53
N LEU A 135 3.89 -5.06 8.76
CA LEU A 135 4.30 -4.45 10.03
C LEU A 135 3.78 -3.02 10.06
N PRO A 136 3.08 -2.62 11.14
CA PRO A 136 2.17 -1.50 11.10
C PRO A 136 2.95 -0.21 10.81
N PRO A 137 2.72 0.49 9.68
CA PRO A 137 2.76 1.92 9.74
C PRO A 137 1.59 2.29 10.65
N VAL A 138 1.92 2.50 11.92
CA VAL A 138 1.05 2.84 13.02
C VAL A 138 -0.03 3.82 12.59
N VAL A 139 -1.20 3.37 12.12
CA VAL A 139 -2.40 4.20 12.01
C VAL A 139 -3.67 3.34 11.90
N LEU A 140 -4.61 3.59 12.81
CA LEU A 140 -6.04 3.31 12.64
C LEU A 140 -6.79 4.62 12.90
N LEU A 141 -7.49 5.06 11.85
CA LEU A 141 -8.69 5.91 11.78
C LEU A 141 -8.72 7.18 12.64
N SER A 142 -8.70 8.32 11.94
CA SER A 142 -9.54 9.48 12.30
C SER A 142 -10.99 9.19 11.92
#